data_AF-A0A845AKG0-F1
#
_entry.id   AF-A0A845AKG0-F1
#
_cell.length_a   1.000
_cell.length_b   1.000
_cell.length_c   1.000
_cell.angle_alpha   90.00
_cell.angle_beta   90.00
_cell.angle_gamma   90.00
#
_symmetry.space_group_name_H-M   'P 1'
#
loop_
_entity.id
_entity.type
_entity.pdbx_description
1 polymer ?
#
loop_
_entity_poly.entity_id
_entity_poly.type
_entity_poly.pdbx_seq_one_letter_code
_entity_poly.pdbx_strand_id
1 'polypeptide(L)'
;MATKKAAIKKHSAPPGLDYAPVVGKTKNLSFGVIQANPGDECIATAEGAVFRRLYPVLKPEDRTAPWREPTCFRRDVLLPPAANDELLDPQRLSRTYDEQGFNIVDLVVAVTLRFPEVEEMPPVNTVA
;
A
#
# COMPACT_ATOMS: atom_id res chain seq x y z
N MET A 1 -10.67 -38.48 -0.32
CA MET A 1 -9.39 -37.75 -0.17
C MET A 1 -9.71 -36.32 0.26
N ALA A 2 -9.35 -35.92 1.47
CA ALA A 2 -9.60 -34.56 1.96
C ALA A 2 -8.41 -33.66 1.60
N THR A 3 -8.66 -32.62 0.81
CA THR A 3 -7.67 -31.62 0.43
C THR A 3 -7.27 -30.82 1.68
N LYS A 4 -6.04 -31.02 2.18
CA LYS A 4 -5.48 -30.22 3.28
C LYS A 4 -5.41 -28.76 2.81
N LYS A 5 -6.34 -27.92 3.29
CA LYS A 5 -6.26 -26.46 3.16
C LYS A 5 -4.98 -26.03 3.87
N ALA A 6 -3.99 -25.54 3.13
CA ALA A 6 -2.77 -25.00 3.72
C ALA A 6 -3.16 -23.87 4.68
N ALA A 7 -2.80 -24.00 5.96
CA ALA A 7 -3.08 -22.99 6.96
C ALA A 7 -2.33 -21.70 6.59
N ILE A 8 -3.09 -20.68 6.19
CA ILE A 8 -2.59 -19.35 5.91
C ILE A 8 -2.06 -18.80 7.24
N LYS A 9 -0.73 -18.75 7.40
CA LYS A 9 -0.10 -18.09 8.55
C LYS A 9 -0.28 -16.59 8.37
N LYS A 10 -1.31 -16.03 9.02
CA LYS A 10 -1.45 -14.58 9.19
C LYS A 10 -0.30 -14.13 10.08
N HIS A 11 0.64 -13.39 9.54
CA HIS A 11 1.67 -12.74 10.34
C HIS A 11 1.09 -11.45 10.89
N SER A 12 1.31 -11.17 12.18
CA SER A 12 1.02 -9.85 12.74
C SER A 12 1.73 -8.80 11.88
N ALA A 13 1.04 -7.69 11.58
CA ALA A 13 1.62 -6.60 10.81
C ALA A 13 2.95 -6.16 11.45
N PRO A 14 4.09 -6.15 10.72
CA PRO A 14 5.30 -5.50 11.19
C PRO A 14 5.00 -4.05 11.61
N PRO A 15 5.74 -3.48 12.59
CA PRO A 15 5.52 -2.11 13.03
C PRO A 15 5.49 -1.14 11.84
N GLY A 16 4.38 -0.41 11.67
CA GLY A 16 4.19 0.56 10.58
C GLY A 16 3.37 0.10 9.38
N LEU A 17 3.03 -1.18 9.26
CA LEU A 17 2.10 -1.68 8.23
C LEU A 17 0.64 -1.46 8.63
N ASP A 18 -0.16 -1.01 7.67
CA ASP A 18 -1.60 -0.73 7.78
C ASP A 18 -2.48 -1.96 7.49
N TYR A 19 -1.86 -3.13 7.35
CA TYR A 19 -2.53 -4.43 7.17
C TYR A 19 -1.64 -5.58 7.65
N ALA A 20 -2.26 -6.73 7.93
CA ALA A 20 -1.55 -7.97 8.24
C ALA A 20 -1.25 -8.77 6.95
N PRO A 21 0.02 -8.84 6.48
CA PRO A 21 0.34 -9.52 5.25
C PRO A 21 0.21 -11.05 5.37
N VAL A 22 -0.31 -11.66 4.31
CA VAL A 22 -0.30 -13.08 4.04
C VAL A 22 0.89 -13.40 3.13
N VAL A 23 1.74 -14.32 3.57
CA VAL A 23 2.89 -14.81 2.82
C VAL A 23 2.58 -16.19 2.26
N GLY A 24 2.83 -16.39 0.96
CA GLY A 24 2.62 -17.65 0.26
C GLY A 24 3.88 -18.51 0.20
N LYS A 25 3.92 -19.43 -0.78
CA LYS A 25 5.12 -20.24 -1.06
C LYS A 25 6.28 -19.42 -1.62
N THR A 26 5.98 -18.32 -2.30
CA THR A 26 6.96 -17.40 -2.88
C THR A 26 7.48 -16.46 -1.79
N LYS A 27 8.74 -16.64 -1.37
CA LYS A 27 9.35 -15.93 -0.22
C LYS A 27 9.32 -14.41 -0.33
N ASN A 28 9.40 -13.88 -1.55
CA ASN A 28 9.51 -12.44 -1.83
C ASN A 28 8.19 -11.79 -2.27
N LEU A 29 7.06 -12.48 -2.08
CA LEU A 29 5.74 -11.98 -2.42
C LEU A 29 4.87 -11.99 -1.17
N SER A 30 4.26 -10.84 -0.87
CA SER A 30 3.22 -10.74 0.15
C SER A 30 1.96 -10.10 -0.42
N PHE A 31 0.83 -10.51 0.14
CA PHE A 31 -0.50 -10.01 -0.18
C PHE A 31 -1.18 -9.55 1.09
N GLY A 32 -1.98 -8.50 1.04
CA GLY A 32 -2.92 -8.23 2.12
C GLY A 32 -3.97 -7.20 1.75
N VAL A 33 -4.92 -7.05 2.64
CA VAL A 33 -6.07 -6.15 2.45
C VAL A 33 -6.07 -5.15 3.59
N ILE A 34 -6.14 -3.88 3.24
CA ILE A 34 -6.32 -2.78 4.17
C ILE A 34 -7.81 -2.57 4.31
N GLN A 35 -8.29 -2.65 5.54
CA GLN A 35 -9.71 -2.58 5.84
C GLN A 35 -10.04 -1.27 6.55
N ALA A 36 -11.24 -0.73 6.33
CA ALA A 36 -11.70 0.51 6.93
C ALA A 36 -11.69 0.44 8.47
N ASN A 37 -11.99 -0.73 9.04
CA ASN A 37 -11.99 -0.97 10.48
C ASN A 37 -11.07 -2.16 10.83
N PRO A 38 -9.74 -1.94 10.95
CA PRO A 38 -8.82 -3.02 11.29
C PRO A 38 -8.87 -3.40 12.79
N GLY A 39 -9.66 -2.70 13.61
CA GLY A 39 -9.78 -2.89 15.05
C GLY A 39 -9.90 -1.55 15.79
N ASP A 40 -11.01 -1.38 16.49
CA ASP A 40 -11.51 -0.35 17.42
C ASP A 40 -11.08 1.14 17.43
N GLU A 41 -10.01 1.66 16.82
CA GLU A 41 -9.68 3.08 17.08
C GLU A 41 -9.15 3.92 15.91
N CYS A 42 -8.97 3.36 14.71
CA CYS A 42 -8.57 4.19 13.57
C CYS A 42 -9.27 3.75 12.29
N ILE A 43 -10.15 4.61 11.77
CA ILE A 43 -10.74 4.44 10.44
C ILE A 43 -9.60 4.58 9.43
N ALA A 44 -9.28 3.50 8.71
CA ALA A 44 -8.41 3.58 7.56
C ALA A 44 -9.19 4.15 6.37
N THR A 45 -8.53 4.92 5.51
CA THR A 45 -9.08 5.40 4.25
C THR A 45 -8.21 4.91 3.10
N ALA A 46 -8.78 4.78 1.89
CA ALA A 46 -8.01 4.48 0.70
C ALA A 46 -6.95 5.59 0.46
N GLU A 47 -7.31 6.86 0.69
CA GLU A 47 -6.36 7.97 0.65
C GLU A 47 -5.17 7.74 1.59
N GLY A 48 -5.44 7.39 2.86
CA GLY A 48 -4.39 7.14 3.85
C GLY A 48 -3.51 5.93 3.51
N ALA A 49 -4.11 4.88 2.96
CA ALA A 49 -3.39 3.69 2.49
C ALA A 49 -2.45 4.02 1.32
N VAL A 50 -2.94 4.72 0.29
CA VAL A 50 -2.14 5.11 -0.88
C VAL A 50 -1.03 6.07 -0.46
N PHE A 51 -1.33 7.05 0.40
CA PHE A 51 -0.35 8.02 0.91
C PHE A 51 0.88 7.34 1.54
N ARG A 52 0.69 6.32 2.39
CA ARG A 52 1.80 5.62 3.05
C ARG A 52 2.77 4.96 2.05
N ARG A 53 2.29 4.58 0.87
CA ARG A 53 3.08 3.93 -0.18
C ARG A 53 3.78 4.93 -1.07
N LEU A 54 3.16 6.09 -1.31
CA LEU A 54 3.75 7.20 -2.06
C LEU A 54 4.82 7.95 -1.26
N TYR A 55 4.69 8.00 0.08
CA TYR A 55 5.63 8.67 0.97
C TYR A 55 6.25 7.72 2.00
N PRO A 56 7.09 6.76 1.57
CA PRO A 56 7.65 5.75 2.47
C PRO A 56 8.69 6.29 3.47
N VAL A 57 9.31 7.44 3.20
CA VAL A 57 10.38 8.02 4.04
C VAL A 57 10.02 9.43 4.50
N LEU A 58 9.97 10.40 3.59
CA LEU A 58 9.74 11.81 3.90
C LEU A 58 8.26 12.17 3.72
N LYS A 59 7.49 12.06 4.79
CA LYS A 59 6.06 12.42 4.76
C LYS A 59 5.90 13.95 4.78
N PRO A 60 5.04 14.53 3.94
CA PRO A 60 4.63 15.93 4.06
C PRO A 60 4.20 16.31 5.48
N GLU A 61 4.60 17.50 5.93
CA GLU A 61 4.22 18.04 7.24
C GLU A 61 2.70 18.28 7.33
N ASP A 62 2.13 18.87 6.28
CA ASP A 62 0.68 19.02 6.11
C ASP A 62 0.14 17.86 5.26
N ARG A 63 -0.66 17.00 5.89
CA ARG A 63 -1.32 15.86 5.23
C ARG A 63 -2.62 16.23 4.53
N THR A 64 -3.14 17.42 4.77
CA THR A 64 -4.40 17.91 4.18
C THR A 64 -4.19 18.63 2.86
N ALA A 65 -2.98 19.19 2.68
CA ALA A 65 -2.55 19.78 1.42
C ALA A 65 -2.61 18.75 0.26
N PRO A 66 -2.82 19.23 -0.99
CA PRO A 66 -2.63 18.40 -2.16
C PRO A 66 -1.28 17.70 -2.13
N TRP A 67 -1.27 16.42 -2.49
CA TRP A 67 -0.06 15.60 -2.52
C TRP A 67 0.94 16.21 -3.51
N ARG A 68 2.07 16.68 -2.96
CA ARG A 68 3.22 17.13 -3.77
C ARG A 68 3.92 15.94 -4.40
N GLU A 69 5.08 16.16 -5.03
CA GLU A 69 5.88 15.06 -5.60
C GLU A 69 6.11 13.92 -4.59
N PRO A 70 5.66 12.68 -4.88
CA PRO A 70 5.86 11.53 -4.01
C PRO A 70 7.35 11.21 -3.78
N THR A 71 7.68 10.67 -2.60
CA THR A 71 9.07 10.30 -2.28
C THR A 71 9.41 8.86 -2.63
N CYS A 72 8.44 8.08 -3.13
CA CYS A 72 8.72 6.79 -3.74
C CYS A 72 9.50 6.98 -5.04
N PHE A 73 10.40 6.05 -5.36
CA PHE A 73 11.23 6.13 -6.56
C PHE A 73 10.42 6.16 -7.87
N ARG A 74 9.32 5.39 -7.92
CA ARG A 74 8.44 5.30 -9.08
C ARG A 74 7.00 5.07 -8.65
N ARG A 75 6.07 5.69 -9.37
CA ARG A 75 4.63 5.44 -9.28
C ARG A 75 4.01 5.44 -10.67
N ASP A 76 3.00 4.62 -10.86
CA ASP A 76 2.17 4.59 -12.06
C ASP A 76 0.72 4.37 -11.62
N VAL A 77 -0.24 5.05 -12.26
CA VAL A 77 -1.68 4.82 -12.07
C VAL A 77 -2.21 4.25 -13.38
N LEU A 78 -2.76 3.04 -13.31
CA LEU A 78 -3.34 2.36 -14.47
C LEU A 78 -4.86 2.39 -14.33
N LEU A 79 -5.52 3.04 -15.29
CA LEU A 79 -6.97 3.13 -15.34
C LEU A 79 -7.54 2.17 -16.39
N PRO A 80 -8.74 1.62 -16.18
CA PRO A 80 -9.42 0.83 -17.21
C PRO A 80 -9.84 1.71 -18.40
N PRO A 81 -10.14 1.11 -19.56
CA PRO A 81 -10.66 1.85 -20.70
C PRO A 81 -11.89 2.69 -20.33
N ALA A 82 -11.97 3.90 -20.91
CA ALA A 82 -13.04 4.87 -20.68
C ALA A 82 -13.17 5.40 -19.23
N ALA A 83 -12.19 5.16 -18.35
CA ALA A 83 -12.09 5.89 -17.10
C ALA A 83 -11.77 7.37 -17.34
N ASN A 84 -12.21 8.24 -16.44
CA ASN A 84 -11.88 9.66 -16.47
C ASN A 84 -10.39 9.87 -16.16
N ASP A 85 -9.68 10.59 -17.02
CA ASP A 85 -8.25 10.89 -16.90
C ASP A 85 -7.92 11.69 -15.62
N GLU A 86 -8.87 12.40 -15.02
CA GLU A 86 -8.69 13.05 -13.73
C GLU A 86 -8.32 12.07 -12.60
N LEU A 87 -8.65 10.78 -12.76
CA LEU A 87 -8.30 9.71 -11.83
C LEU A 87 -6.87 9.19 -12.01
N LEU A 88 -6.09 9.74 -12.95
CA LEU A 88 -4.64 9.49 -13.03
C LEU A 88 -3.91 10.14 -11.85
N ASP A 89 -4.51 11.15 -11.21
CA ASP A 89 -4.04 11.67 -9.95
C ASP A 89 -4.41 10.71 -8.80
N PRO A 90 -3.43 10.12 -8.09
CA PRO A 90 -3.70 9.09 -7.10
C PRO A 90 -4.43 9.65 -5.87
N GLN A 91 -4.26 10.94 -5.54
CA GLN A 91 -4.98 11.56 -4.43
C GLN A 91 -6.46 11.66 -4.78
N ARG A 92 -6.78 12.20 -5.95
CA ARG A 92 -8.15 12.33 -6.44
C ARG A 92 -8.82 10.98 -6.59
N LEU A 93 -8.15 9.99 -7.18
CA LEU A 93 -8.65 8.62 -7.28
C LEU A 93 -9.04 8.05 -5.91
N SER A 94 -8.13 8.15 -4.95
CA SER A 94 -8.35 7.57 -3.62
C SER A 94 -9.43 8.31 -2.82
N ARG A 95 -9.49 9.64 -2.89
CA ARG A 95 -10.57 10.45 -2.29
C ARG A 95 -11.92 10.15 -2.91
N THR A 96 -12.00 10.10 -4.24
CA THR A 96 -13.25 9.75 -4.92
C THR A 96 -13.72 8.36 -4.50
N TYR A 97 -12.81 7.40 -4.30
CA TYR A 97 -13.16 6.08 -3.76
C TYR A 97 -13.74 6.17 -2.33
N ASP A 98 -13.07 6.91 -1.45
CA ASP A 98 -13.53 7.10 -0.06
C ASP A 98 -14.90 7.83 0.01
N GLU A 99 -15.11 8.82 -0.85
CA GLU A 99 -16.34 9.62 -0.95
C GLU A 99 -17.56 8.84 -1.45
N GLN A 100 -17.37 7.76 -2.22
CA GLN A 100 -18.49 6.93 -2.67
C GLN A 100 -19.26 6.30 -1.50
N GLY A 101 -18.71 6.32 -0.28
CA GLY A 101 -19.49 6.12 0.95
C GLY A 101 -20.13 4.73 1.08
N PHE A 102 -19.64 3.76 0.33
CA PHE A 102 -20.10 2.39 0.48
C PHE A 102 -19.69 1.85 1.87
N ASN A 103 -20.47 0.93 2.44
CA ASN A 103 -20.06 0.12 3.60
C ASN A 103 -18.94 -0.88 3.24
N ILE A 104 -17.97 -0.45 2.42
CA ILE A 104 -16.85 -1.25 1.96
C ILE A 104 -15.91 -1.44 3.14
N VAL A 105 -15.77 -2.69 3.54
CA VAL A 105 -14.81 -3.09 4.57
C VAL A 105 -13.40 -3.15 3.97
N ASP A 106 -13.25 -3.60 2.72
CA ASP A 106 -11.97 -3.82 2.05
C ASP A 106 -11.61 -2.62 1.15
N LEU A 107 -10.70 -1.76 1.59
CA LEU A 107 -10.39 -0.51 0.91
C LEU A 107 -9.35 -0.68 -0.19
N VAL A 108 -8.24 -1.34 0.13
CA VAL A 108 -7.10 -1.47 -0.78
C VAL A 108 -6.52 -2.87 -0.66
N VAL A 109 -6.34 -3.51 -1.81
CA VAL A 109 -5.55 -4.73 -1.94
C VAL A 109 -4.10 -4.34 -2.18
N ALA A 110 -3.22 -4.72 -1.25
CA ALA A 110 -1.79 -4.50 -1.35
C ALA A 110 -1.07 -5.78 -1.78
N VAL A 111 -0.33 -5.70 -2.88
CA VAL A 111 0.61 -6.74 -3.31
C VAL A 111 2.02 -6.16 -3.26
N THR A 112 2.92 -6.85 -2.58
CA THR A 112 4.31 -6.41 -2.44
C THR A 112 5.23 -7.49 -2.97
N LEU A 113 6.10 -7.09 -3.91
CA LEU A 113 7.20 -7.87 -4.44
C LEU A 113 8.50 -7.31 -3.88
N ARG A 114 9.31 -8.17 -3.26
CA ARG A 114 10.62 -7.80 -2.72
C ARG A 114 11.73 -8.25 -3.68
N PHE A 115 12.70 -7.39 -3.89
CA PHE A 115 13.89 -7.68 -4.70
C PHE A 115 15.10 -7.68 -3.77
N PRO A 116 15.47 -8.82 -3.16
CA PRO A 116 16.50 -8.87 -2.12
C PRO A 116 17.88 -8.43 -2.62
N GLU A 117 18.13 -8.59 -3.92
CA GLU A 117 19.36 -8.15 -4.61
C GLU A 117 19.54 -6.62 -4.59
N VAL A 118 18.48 -5.86 -4.31
CA VAL A 118 18.48 -4.39 -4.28
C VAL A 118 18.54 -3.85 -2.84
N GLU A 119 18.47 -4.71 -1.82
CA GLU A 119 18.63 -4.33 -0.41
C GLU A 119 20.12 -4.17 -0.02
N GLU A 120 21.06 -4.57 -0.88
CA GLU A 120 22.47 -4.19 -0.74
C GLU A 120 22.63 -2.71 -1.08
N MET A 121 22.84 -1.87 -0.06
CA MET A 121 23.22 -0.47 -0.27
C MET A 121 24.41 -0.40 -1.25
N PRO A 122 24.40 0.53 -2.22
CA PRO A 122 25.61 0.77 -3.01
C PRO A 122 26.77 1.10 -2.05
N PRO A 123 27.99 0.59 -2.29
CA PRO A 123 29.12 0.88 -1.44
C PRO A 123 29.27 2.40 -1.35
N VAL A 124 29.23 2.93 -0.13
CA VAL A 124 29.57 4.32 0.13
C VAL A 124 31.05 4.43 -0.21
N ASN A 125 31.35 4.92 -1.41
CA ASN A 125 32.69 5.35 -1.75
C ASN A 125 32.99 6.58 -0.89
N THR A 126 33.59 6.34 0.27
CA THR A 126 34.22 7.39 1.07
C THR A 126 35.34 7.97 0.21
N VAL A 127 35.10 9.13 -0.38
CA VAL A 127 36.16 9.90 -1.02
C VAL A 127 37.06 10.39 0.13
N ALA A 128 38.28 9.88 0.15
CA ALA A 128 39.34 10.31 1.06
C ALA A 128 39.87 11.69 0.68
#